data_AF-A0A5C9CJQ6-F1
#
_entry.id   AF-A0A5C9CJQ6-F1
#
_cell.length_a   1.000
_cell.length_b   1.000
_cell.length_c   1.000
_cell.angle_alpha   90.00
_cell.angle_beta   90.00
_cell.angle_gamma   90.00
#
_symmetry.space_group_name_H-M   'P 1'
#
loop_
_entity.id
_entity.type
_entity.pdbx_description
1 polymer ?
#
loop_
_entity_poly.entity_id
_entity_poly.type
_entity_poly.pdbx_seq_one_letter_code
_entity_poly.pdbx_strand_id
1 'polypeptide(L)'
;MTTIICAEQTIQEWGNGLAVRLTAPVAKAAHLALGQPIRVEVVEGGVLLRPVGEPKLSLAQKLKAFDPAVHGGEAMASGLVGAEVF
;
A
#
# COMPACT_ATOMS: atom_id res chain seq x y z
N MET A 1 12.33 17.68 -0.36
CA MET A 1 13.69 17.17 -0.10
C MET A 1 13.62 15.66 -0.19
N THR A 2 14.33 15.05 -1.14
CA THR A 2 14.37 13.58 -1.29
C THR A 2 15.31 13.03 -0.24
N THR A 3 14.77 12.50 0.85
CA THR A 3 15.59 11.88 1.89
C THR A 3 16.09 10.54 1.36
N ILE A 4 17.41 10.42 1.21
CA ILE A 4 18.04 9.15 0.85
C ILE A 4 18.15 8.33 2.13
N ILE A 5 17.44 7.20 2.20
CA ILE A 5 17.57 6.22 3.28
C ILE A 5 18.37 5.04 2.72
N CYS A 6 19.61 4.88 3.18
CA CYS A 6 20.47 3.75 2.83
C CYS A 6 20.54 2.76 3.99
N ALA A 7 20.47 1.46 3.69
CA ALA A 7 20.72 0.38 4.63
C ALA A 7 21.48 -0.74 3.91
N GLU A 8 22.66 -1.09 4.40
CA GLU A 8 23.44 -2.21 3.88
C GLU A 8 22.89 -3.51 4.47
N GLN A 9 22.50 -4.45 3.59
CA GLN A 9 21.94 -5.73 4.00
C GLN A 9 22.34 -6.83 3.02
N THR A 10 22.46 -8.05 3.54
CA THR A 10 22.70 -9.25 2.74
C THR A 10 21.37 -9.84 2.28
N ILE A 11 21.35 -10.35 1.04
CA ILE A 11 20.23 -11.12 0.51
C ILE A 11 20.04 -12.39 1.34
N GLN A 12 18.80 -12.68 1.72
CA GLN A 12 18.42 -13.84 2.51
C GLN A 12 17.61 -14.84 1.66
N GLU A 13 17.56 -16.09 2.10
CA GLU A 13 16.68 -17.11 1.53
C GLU A 13 15.26 -16.96 2.09
N TRP A 14 14.25 -17.07 1.22
CA TRP A 14 12.84 -17.15 1.61
C TRP A 14 12.12 -18.20 0.75
N GLY A 15 11.96 -19.40 1.31
CA GLY A 15 11.44 -20.54 0.56
C GLY A 15 12.34 -20.87 -0.63
N ASN A 16 11.79 -20.86 -1.84
CA ASN A 16 12.53 -21.14 -3.07
C ASN A 16 13.12 -19.87 -3.72
N GLY A 17 13.12 -18.74 -3.02
CA GLY A 17 13.49 -17.44 -3.56
C GLY A 17 14.46 -16.65 -2.67
N LEU A 18 14.87 -15.51 -3.20
CA LEU A 18 15.73 -14.54 -2.51
C LEU A 18 14.89 -13.38 -1.97
N ALA A 19 15.24 -12.89 -0.79
CA ALA A 19 14.55 -11.80 -0.12
C ALA A 19 15.52 -10.77 0.47
N VAL A 20 15.10 -9.51 0.48
CA VAL A 20 15.76 -8.43 1.22
C VAL A 20 14.75 -7.85 2.20
N ARG A 21 15.17 -7.61 3.43
CA ARG A 21 14.30 -7.06 4.47
C ARG A 21 14.08 -5.56 4.22
N LEU A 22 12.84 -5.16 3.93
CA LEU A 22 12.45 -3.75 3.94
C LEU A 22 12.18 -3.32 5.38
N THR A 23 13.13 -2.62 6.01
CA THR A 23 12.95 -2.08 7.36
C THR A 23 11.81 -1.06 7.38
N ALA A 24 11.17 -0.86 8.54
CA ALA A 24 10.05 0.07 8.66
C ALA A 24 10.33 1.50 8.12
N PRO A 25 11.52 2.10 8.32
CA PRO A 25 11.84 3.40 7.73
C PRO A 25 11.89 3.37 6.20
N VAL A 26 12.51 2.33 5.61
CA VAL A 26 12.63 2.17 4.15
C VAL A 26 11.26 1.93 3.53
N ALA A 27 10.45 1.02 4.10
CA ALA A 27 9.10 0.74 3.62
C ALA A 27 8.20 1.98 3.67
N LYS A 28 8.28 2.77 4.75
CA LYS A 28 7.50 4.00 4.91
C LYS A 28 7.92 5.08 3.90
N ALA A 29 9.21 5.26 3.67
CA ALA A 29 9.72 6.21 2.68
C ALA A 29 9.39 5.81 1.24
N ALA A 30 9.36 4.51 0.95
CA ALA A 30 8.98 3.97 -0.35
C ALA A 30 7.46 3.83 -0.55
N HIS A 31 6.65 4.19 0.45
CA HIS A 31 5.18 4.02 0.44
C HIS A 31 4.74 2.59 0.13
N LEU A 32 5.45 1.60 0.67
CA LEU A 32 5.15 0.18 0.52
C LEU A 32 4.42 -0.34 1.77
N ALA A 33 3.35 -1.10 1.56
CA ALA A 33 2.59 -1.78 2.60
C ALA A 33 2.61 -3.30 2.43
N LEU A 34 2.37 -4.03 3.52
CA LEU A 34 2.24 -5.49 3.50
C LEU A 34 1.05 -5.89 2.61
N GLY A 35 1.25 -6.91 1.75
CA GLY A 35 0.21 -7.41 0.84
C GLY A 35 -0.07 -6.53 -0.38
N GLN A 36 0.64 -5.41 -0.53
CA GLN A 36 0.53 -4.56 -1.70
C GLN A 36 1.11 -5.24 -2.95
N PRO A 37 0.44 -5.20 -4.11
CA PRO A 37 1.03 -5.69 -5.34
C PRO A 37 2.18 -4.77 -5.75
N ILE A 38 3.29 -5.36 -6.19
CA ILE A 38 4.47 -4.63 -6.66
C ILE A 38 4.99 -5.22 -7.96
N ARG A 39 5.66 -4.38 -8.75
CA ARG A 39 6.42 -4.76 -9.93
C ARG A 39 7.89 -4.71 -9.55
N VAL A 40 8.61 -5.75 -9.95
CA VAL A 40 10.05 -5.85 -9.79
C VAL A 40 10.67 -5.83 -11.18
N GLU A 41 11.54 -4.87 -11.44
CA GLU A 41 12.21 -4.67 -12.73
C GLU A 41 13.72 -4.65 -12.53
N VAL A 42 14.45 -5.29 -13.44
CA VAL A 42 15.91 -5.18 -13.50
C VAL A 42 16.24 -3.95 -14.34
N VAL A 43 17.03 -3.04 -13.79
CA VAL A 43 17.50 -1.82 -14.46
C VAL A 43 19.02 -1.78 -14.41
N GLU A 44 19.63 -0.87 -15.16
CA GLU A 44 21.07 -0.66 -15.07
C GLU A 44 21.45 -0.25 -13.63
N GLY A 45 22.37 -0.99 -13.01
CA GLY A 45 22.82 -0.72 -11.65
C GLY A 45 21.96 -1.29 -10.53
N GLY A 46 20.86 -2.04 -10.81
CA GLY A 46 20.14 -2.72 -9.75
C GLY A 46 18.73 -3.22 -10.07
N VAL A 47 17.93 -3.38 -9.01
CA VAL A 47 16.53 -3.82 -9.08
C VAL A 47 15.64 -2.69 -8.59
N LEU A 48 14.64 -2.33 -9.39
CA LEU A 48 13.64 -1.33 -9.07
C LEU A 48 12.33 -2.00 -8.65
N LEU A 49 11.85 -1.68 -7.45
CA LEU A 49 10.53 -2.12 -6.96
C LEU A 49 9.55 -0.95 -7.04
N ARG A 50 8.40 -1.15 -7.67
CA ARG A 50 7.33 -0.13 -7.79
C ARG A 50 5.97 -0.69 -7.38
N PRO A 51 5.13 0.08 -6.66
CA PRO A 51 3.71 -0.25 -6.49
C PRO A 51 3.04 -0.63 -7.80
N VAL A 52 2.28 -1.72 -7.79
CA VAL A 52 1.32 -2.07 -8.84
C VAL A 52 -0.06 -1.90 -8.24
N GLY A 53 -0.79 -0.91 -8.72
CA GLY A 53 -2.13 -0.61 -8.22
C GLY A 53 -2.73 0.53 -9.01
N GLU A 54 -4.05 0.55 -9.08
CA GLU A 54 -4.77 1.62 -9.76
C GLU A 54 -4.33 2.97 -9.19
N PRO A 55 -4.11 3.98 -10.05
CA PRO A 55 -3.79 5.32 -9.59
C PRO A 55 -4.84 5.75 -8.57
N LYS A 56 -4.44 6.46 -7.51
CA LYS A 56 -5.40 7.16 -6.64
C LYS A 56 -6.28 7.99 -7.58
N LEU A 57 -7.52 7.54 -7.78
CA LEU A 57 -8.44 8.19 -8.70
C LEU A 57 -8.53 9.66 -8.26
N SER A 58 -8.32 10.56 -9.20
CA SER A 58 -8.60 11.98 -9.00
C SER A 58 -10.05 12.15 -8.57
N LEU A 59 -10.36 13.29 -7.92
CA LEU A 59 -11.75 13.60 -7.54
C LEU A 59 -12.72 13.43 -8.72
N ALA A 60 -12.33 13.91 -9.90
CA ALA A 60 -13.12 13.79 -11.12
C ALA A 60 -13.39 12.33 -11.52
N GLN A 61 -12.40 11.45 -11.40
CA GLN A 61 -12.54 10.03 -11.71
C GLN A 61 -13.39 9.31 -10.65
N LYS A 62 -13.25 9.67 -9.37
CA LYS A 62 -14.10 9.13 -8.30
C LYS A 62 -15.57 9.50 -8.50
N LEU A 63 -15.84 10.77 -8.84
CA LEU A 63 -17.19 11.23 -9.14
C LEU A 63 -17.78 10.53 -10.37
N LYS A 64 -16.96 10.25 -11.40
CA LYS A 64 -17.39 9.50 -12.57
C LYS A 64 -17.74 8.03 -12.25
N ALA A 65 -17.06 7.43 -11.27
CA ALA A 65 -17.32 6.07 -10.83
C ALA A 65 -18.45 5.96 -9.78
N PHE A 66 -18.96 7.09 -9.28
CA PHE A 66 -20.00 7.11 -8.27
C PHE A 66 -21.37 6.81 -8.89
N ASP A 67 -21.94 5.65 -8.55
CA ASP A 67 -23.33 5.31 -8.82
C ASP A 67 -24.22 5.72 -7.63
N PRO A 68 -25.14 6.69 -7.78
CA PRO A 68 -26.04 7.13 -6.70
C PRO A 68 -26.98 6.04 -6.18
N ALA A 69 -27.36 5.06 -7.00
CA ALA A 69 -28.26 3.98 -6.58
C ALA A 69 -27.56 2.96 -5.68
N VAL A 70 -26.24 2.78 -5.86
CA VAL A 70 -25.42 1.85 -5.07
C VAL A 70 -24.75 2.54 -3.88
N HIS A 71 -24.33 3.79 -4.05
CA HIS A 71 -23.46 4.50 -3.09
C HIS A 71 -24.13 5.70 -2.39
N GLY A 72 -25.36 6.08 -2.79
CA GLY A 72 -26.03 7.28 -2.29
C GLY A 72 -26.69 7.15 -0.92
N GLY A 73 -26.71 5.95 -0.32
CA GLY A 73 -27.26 5.72 1.01
C GLY A 73 -26.26 6.04 2.12
N GLU A 74 -26.71 6.69 3.18
CA GLU A 74 -25.93 6.82 4.42
C GLU A 74 -26.06 5.53 5.24
N ALA A 75 -24.97 4.79 5.39
CA ALA A 75 -24.92 3.63 6.27
C ALA A 75 -24.56 4.06 7.70
N MET A 76 -25.56 4.09 8.58
CA MET A 76 -25.39 4.37 10.02
C MET A 76 -25.22 3.07 10.82
N ALA A 77 -24.31 2.20 10.38
CA ALA A 77 -23.98 0.99 11.14
C ALA A 77 -23.21 1.38 12.42
N SER A 78 -23.91 1.48 13.54
CA SER A 78 -23.32 1.69 14.86
C SER A 78 -23.44 0.43 15.71
N GLY A 79 -22.42 0.16 16.52
CA GLY A 79 -22.50 -0.82 17.60
C GLY A 79 -23.18 -0.23 18.84
N LEU A 80 -23.52 -1.11 19.79
CA LEU A 80 -23.99 -0.69 21.11
C LEU A 80 -22.88 0.11 21.80
N VAL A 81 -23.24 1.23 22.41
CA VAL A 81 -22.31 2.12 23.10
C VAL A 81 -22.91 2.54 24.44
N GLY A 82 -22.09 2.59 25.50
CA GLY A 82 -22.54 2.96 26.84
C GLY A 82 -23.19 1.79 27.58
N ALA A 83 -24.28 2.06 28.31
CA ALA A 83 -24.96 1.09 29.16
C ALA A 83 -25.69 -0.01 28.37
N GLU A 84 -25.74 0.06 27.04
CA GLU A 84 -26.39 -0.96 26.21
C GLU A 84 -25.46 -2.13 25.86
N VAL A 85 -24.19 -2.05 26.27
CA VAL A 85 -23.22 -3.15 26.16
C VAL A 85 -23.39 -4.06 27.39
N PHE A 86 -24.37 -4.94 27.39
CA PHE A 86 -24.52 -6.00 28.40
C PHE A 86 -24.27 -7.38 27.79
#